data_AF-A0A0G4K4I9-F1
#
_entry.id   AF-A0A0G4K4I9-F1
#
_cell.length_a   1.000
_cell.length_b   1.000
_cell.length_c   1.000
_cell.angle_alpha   90.00
_cell.angle_beta   90.00
_cell.angle_gamma   90.00
#
_symmetry.space_group_name_H-M   'P 1'
#
loop_
_entity.id
_entity.type
_entity.pdbx_description
1 polymer ?
#
loop_
_entity_poly.entity_id
_entity_poly.type
_entity_poly.pdbx_seq_one_letter_code
_entity_poly.pdbx_strand_id
1 'polypeptide(L)'
;MIKKVLLIAAFIIFAVSCSKAPTDPTNNGNTGDSGIIDEGSGTSDPTAISDFLKNHSGRYYYQYDDGSFYVREKIENGKIYEEGVEITGNMILLDNKLQIETVKYYEPLNKVIYLYTFNNNGISKSTKNIYEKEPVSSTTGYKQLAKVNGLEKYAGAYYNYYYKSSGGLPPQPEKNINIIIDNNGYIYAQISEQIQINNITLNGDTLVIKMSQVVPGGNGQSYTYNVEQSMIFKNNYAIDNNIKVNGEYQGLDEYNKSDLLTSYIGDYNSTDGSGITLMVKSNKPTLIINSIGYSDGILLGNTLTISAYISSNNYKKYVIVFSDDKKTATYTDPDTQKKVTLTKQGA
;
A
#
# COMPACT_ATOMS: atom_id res chain seq x y z
N MET A 1 17.39 -44.44 -0.65
CA MET A 1 17.64 -43.03 -1.03
C MET A 1 16.69 -42.64 -2.14
N ILE A 2 15.61 -41.94 -1.82
CA ILE A 2 14.78 -41.20 -2.77
C ILE A 2 14.58 -39.83 -2.14
N LYS A 3 15.08 -38.80 -2.82
CA LYS A 3 15.10 -37.41 -2.37
C LYS A 3 13.66 -36.91 -2.26
N LYS A 4 13.23 -36.54 -1.05
CA LYS A 4 12.00 -35.78 -0.83
C LYS A 4 12.29 -34.34 -1.25
N VAL A 5 11.79 -33.97 -2.41
CA VAL A 5 11.79 -32.59 -2.90
C VAL A 5 10.66 -31.86 -2.16
N LEU A 6 11.02 -30.98 -1.24
CA LEU A 6 10.13 -29.95 -0.70
C LEU A 6 9.89 -28.90 -1.79
N LEU A 7 8.63 -28.66 -2.14
CA LEU A 7 8.14 -27.58 -3.01
C LEU A 7 6.81 -27.08 -2.39
N ILE A 8 6.77 -26.00 -1.61
CA ILE A 8 6.64 -24.56 -1.95
C ILE A 8 5.17 -24.07 -2.00
N ALA A 9 4.98 -22.90 -1.37
CA ALA A 9 3.94 -21.87 -1.59
C ALA A 9 2.50 -22.13 -1.10
N ALA A 10 2.27 -21.81 0.18
CA ALA A 10 1.01 -21.21 0.64
C ALA A 10 1.22 -20.55 2.02
N PHE A 11 1.99 -19.46 2.08
CA PHE A 11 2.05 -18.63 3.28
C PHE A 11 2.19 -17.16 2.88
N ILE A 12 1.06 -16.48 2.74
CA ILE A 12 0.98 -15.03 2.86
C ILE A 12 0.06 -14.76 4.05
N ILE A 13 0.62 -14.57 5.24
CA ILE A 13 0.03 -13.72 6.29
C ILE A 13 1.19 -13.06 7.05
N PHE A 14 1.51 -11.83 6.61
CA PHE A 14 2.10 -10.70 7.34
C PHE A 14 3.31 -10.94 8.26
N ALA A 15 4.51 -10.68 7.72
CA ALA A 15 5.55 -10.06 8.53
C ALA A 15 5.12 -8.61 8.81
N VAL A 16 4.51 -8.38 9.98
CA VAL A 16 4.16 -7.05 10.46
C VAL A 16 5.41 -6.44 11.08
N SER A 17 5.98 -5.42 10.43
CA SER A 17 6.78 -4.42 11.14
C SER A 17 5.81 -3.59 11.99
N CYS A 18 6.07 -3.45 13.29
CA CYS A 18 5.30 -2.58 14.18
C CYS A 18 5.21 -1.15 13.60
N SER A 19 4.09 -0.79 12.99
CA SER A 19 3.72 0.61 12.81
C SER A 19 3.05 1.11 14.09
N LYS A 20 3.35 2.35 14.47
CA LYS A 20 2.88 3.00 15.71
C LYS A 20 1.34 3.05 15.77
N ALA A 21 0.81 3.07 16.99
CA ALA A 21 -0.60 3.19 17.29
C ALA A 21 -1.27 4.40 16.59
N PRO A 22 -2.46 4.22 15.96
CA PRO A 22 -3.29 5.34 15.53
C PRO A 22 -3.86 6.08 16.75
N THR A 23 -3.94 7.40 16.65
CA THR A 23 -4.54 8.26 17.68
C THR A 23 -6.03 7.97 17.92
N ASP A 24 -6.39 8.13 19.19
CA ASP A 24 -7.68 7.98 19.87
C ASP A 24 -8.95 8.22 19.00
N PRO A 25 -9.93 7.28 18.99
CA PRO A 25 -11.16 7.35 18.18
C PRO A 25 -12.28 8.24 18.77
N THR A 26 -12.01 9.10 19.75
CA THR A 26 -13.06 9.79 20.53
C THR A 26 -13.67 11.05 19.91
N ASN A 27 -13.38 11.40 18.65
CA ASN A 27 -14.07 12.51 17.97
C ASN A 27 -15.17 12.03 17.02
N ASN A 28 -16.38 12.55 17.21
CA ASN A 28 -17.62 12.31 16.45
C ASN A 28 -17.49 12.65 14.95
N GLY A 29 -16.79 11.79 14.23
CA GLY A 29 -16.51 11.86 12.80
C GLY A 29 -15.40 10.85 12.57
N ASN A 30 -15.78 9.61 12.24
CA ASN A 30 -14.90 8.44 12.19
C ASN A 30 -13.96 8.54 10.97
N THR A 31 -13.06 9.52 10.99
CA THR A 31 -12.21 9.92 9.86
C THR A 31 -10.81 9.33 9.94
N GLY A 32 -10.50 8.51 10.97
CA GLY A 32 -9.22 7.82 11.14
C GLY A 32 -9.26 6.29 11.03
N ASP A 33 -10.45 5.69 10.87
CA ASP A 33 -10.55 4.23 10.74
C ASP A 33 -10.36 3.77 9.28
N SER A 34 -9.90 2.54 9.10
CA SER A 34 -9.71 1.91 7.79
C SER A 34 -11.00 1.28 7.24
N GLY A 35 -12.18 1.70 7.72
CA GLY A 35 -13.48 1.24 7.25
C GLY A 35 -13.88 1.88 5.91
N ILE A 36 -14.56 1.11 5.06
CA ILE A 36 -15.09 1.61 3.77
C ILE A 36 -16.15 2.70 3.97
N ILE A 37 -16.31 3.58 2.98
CA ILE A 37 -17.39 4.57 2.95
C ILE A 37 -18.70 3.86 2.59
N ASP A 38 -19.72 4.05 3.41
CA ASP A 38 -21.04 3.45 3.20
C ASP A 38 -21.70 3.96 1.90
N GLU A 39 -22.47 3.09 1.25
CA GLU A 39 -23.20 3.43 0.03
C GLU A 39 -24.14 4.63 0.25
N GLY A 40 -24.11 5.58 -0.67
CA GLY A 40 -24.91 6.82 -0.58
C GLY A 40 -24.34 7.85 0.41
N SER A 41 -23.25 7.54 1.10
CA SER A 41 -22.49 8.51 1.90
C SER A 41 -21.38 9.11 1.05
N GLY A 42 -21.22 10.43 1.12
CA GLY A 42 -20.21 11.16 0.33
C GLY A 42 -20.67 11.55 -1.08
N THR A 43 -19.72 12.04 -1.88
CA THR A 43 -19.94 12.51 -3.25
C THR A 43 -19.15 11.68 -4.25
N SER A 44 -19.76 11.40 -5.41
CA SER A 44 -19.11 10.82 -6.59
C SER A 44 -18.93 11.82 -7.73
N ASP A 45 -19.17 13.12 -7.48
CA ASP A 45 -18.95 14.18 -8.47
C ASP A 45 -17.45 14.29 -8.83
N PRO A 46 -17.06 14.03 -10.09
CA PRO A 46 -15.68 14.11 -10.53
C PRO A 46 -15.05 15.49 -10.32
N THR A 47 -15.85 16.56 -10.38
CA THR A 47 -15.35 17.94 -10.20
C THR A 47 -14.97 18.18 -8.75
N ALA A 48 -15.87 17.85 -7.82
CA ALA A 48 -15.62 17.96 -6.38
C ALA A 48 -14.39 17.13 -5.95
N ILE A 49 -14.26 15.91 -6.46
CA ILE A 49 -13.13 15.03 -6.17
C ILE A 49 -11.83 15.59 -6.76
N SER A 50 -11.87 16.08 -8.01
CA SER A 50 -10.69 16.67 -8.65
C SER A 50 -10.20 17.90 -7.90
N ASP A 51 -11.10 18.78 -7.47
CA ASP A 51 -10.75 19.98 -6.71
C ASP A 51 -10.22 19.66 -5.32
N PHE A 52 -10.80 18.66 -4.65
CA PHE A 52 -10.24 18.11 -3.41
C PHE A 52 -8.81 17.61 -3.61
N LEU A 53 -8.54 16.83 -4.66
CA LEU A 53 -7.20 16.32 -4.97
C LEU A 53 -6.21 17.44 -5.33
N LYS A 54 -6.65 18.50 -6.03
CA LYS A 54 -5.77 19.66 -6.32
C LYS A 54 -5.27 20.33 -5.03
N ASN A 55 -6.11 20.44 -4.01
CA ASN A 55 -5.74 20.98 -2.70
C ASN A 55 -4.75 20.07 -1.93
N HIS A 56 -4.66 18.80 -2.33
CA HIS A 56 -3.74 17.82 -1.78
C HIS A 56 -2.62 17.46 -2.77
N SER A 57 -2.28 18.36 -3.71
CA SER A 57 -1.16 18.14 -4.62
C SER A 57 0.15 17.92 -3.86
N GLY A 58 0.94 16.93 -4.27
CA GLY A 58 2.19 16.55 -3.61
C GLY A 58 2.67 15.15 -4.03
N ARG A 59 3.88 14.81 -3.60
CA ARG A 59 4.44 13.46 -3.63
C ARG A 59 4.34 12.89 -2.22
N TYR A 60 3.95 11.64 -2.07
CA TYR A 60 3.80 11.02 -0.75
C TYR A 60 4.73 9.83 -0.63
N TYR A 61 5.49 9.80 0.47
CA TYR A 61 6.58 8.88 0.66
C TYR A 61 6.55 8.22 2.03
N TYR A 62 7.04 6.97 2.06
CA TYR A 62 7.39 6.28 3.30
C TYR A 62 8.87 6.54 3.62
N GLN A 63 9.20 6.70 4.90
CA GLN A 63 10.59 6.79 5.37
C GLN A 63 10.89 5.61 6.28
N TYR A 64 11.95 4.87 5.95
CA TYR A 64 12.45 3.76 6.75
C TYR A 64 13.28 4.27 7.94
N ASP A 65 13.47 3.41 8.95
CA ASP A 65 14.23 3.74 10.16
C ASP A 65 15.70 4.10 9.89
N ASP A 66 16.28 3.53 8.82
CA ASP A 66 17.62 3.88 8.34
C ASP A 66 17.67 5.25 7.62
N GLY A 67 16.53 5.93 7.52
CA GLY A 67 16.37 7.25 6.93
C GLY A 67 16.30 7.25 5.41
N SER A 68 16.36 6.09 4.74
CA SER A 68 15.99 5.95 3.33
C SER A 68 14.49 6.18 3.16
N PHE A 69 14.06 6.46 1.93
CA PHE A 69 12.66 6.77 1.66
C PHE A 69 12.26 6.28 0.28
N TYR A 70 10.95 6.05 0.12
CA TYR A 70 10.37 5.59 -1.13
C TYR A 70 9.07 6.36 -1.41
N VAL A 71 9.00 7.01 -2.57
CA VAL A 71 7.80 7.74 -3.01
C VAL A 71 6.80 6.72 -3.55
N ARG A 72 5.64 6.60 -2.90
CA ARG A 72 4.58 5.65 -3.26
C ARG A 72 3.52 6.29 -4.14
N GLU A 73 3.04 7.46 -3.72
CA GLU A 73 1.90 8.11 -4.35
C GLU A 73 2.29 9.51 -4.86
N LYS A 74 1.63 9.97 -5.91
CA LYS A 74 1.71 11.33 -6.40
C LYS A 74 0.29 11.85 -6.64
N ILE A 75 0.00 13.06 -6.17
CA ILE A 75 -1.23 13.78 -6.49
C ILE A 75 -0.85 15.05 -7.22
N GLU A 76 -1.38 15.21 -8.43
CA GLU A 76 -1.06 16.33 -9.29
C GLU A 76 -2.20 16.56 -10.30
N ASN A 77 -2.54 17.82 -10.56
CA ASN A 77 -3.59 18.19 -11.51
C ASN A 77 -4.96 17.53 -11.22
N GLY A 78 -5.29 17.34 -9.94
CA GLY A 78 -6.56 16.73 -9.52
C GLY A 78 -6.67 15.24 -9.81
N LYS A 79 -5.54 14.55 -9.95
CA LYS A 79 -5.42 13.11 -10.19
C LYS A 79 -4.43 12.50 -9.21
N ILE A 80 -4.63 11.22 -8.89
CA ILE A 80 -3.74 10.43 -8.02
C ILE A 80 -3.06 9.31 -8.82
N TYR A 81 -1.80 9.06 -8.52
CA TYR A 81 -0.92 8.13 -9.22
C TYR A 81 -0.16 7.26 -8.23
N GLU A 82 -0.17 5.94 -8.44
CA GLU A 82 0.65 4.97 -7.71
C GLU A 82 1.80 4.53 -8.62
N GLU A 83 3.05 4.67 -8.16
CA GLU A 83 4.26 4.33 -8.93
C GLU A 83 4.32 4.97 -10.34
N GLY A 84 3.67 6.13 -10.50
CA GLY A 84 3.61 6.89 -11.76
C GLY A 84 2.47 6.51 -12.70
N VAL A 85 1.65 5.53 -12.35
CA VAL A 85 0.45 5.14 -13.10
C VAL A 85 -0.78 5.80 -12.47
N GLU A 86 -1.64 6.40 -13.29
CA GLU A 86 -2.88 7.02 -12.81
C GLU A 86 -3.82 5.96 -12.24
N ILE A 87 -4.29 6.18 -11.01
CA ILE A 87 -5.31 5.32 -10.42
C ILE A 87 -6.66 5.76 -10.98
N THR A 88 -7.31 4.86 -11.73
CA THR A 88 -8.62 5.10 -12.32
C THR A 88 -9.63 4.15 -11.70
N GLY A 89 -10.89 4.55 -11.57
CA GLY A 89 -11.90 3.74 -10.91
C GLY A 89 -13.11 4.54 -10.45
N ASN A 90 -14.02 3.86 -9.74
CA ASN A 90 -15.16 4.51 -9.12
C ASN A 90 -14.71 5.19 -7.83
N MET A 91 -14.88 6.50 -7.75
CA MET A 91 -14.41 7.31 -6.62
C MET A 91 -15.57 7.83 -5.78
N ILE A 92 -15.42 7.77 -4.46
CA ILE A 92 -16.34 8.36 -3.49
C ILE A 92 -15.51 9.16 -2.48
N LEU A 93 -15.85 10.42 -2.29
CA LEU A 93 -15.23 11.31 -1.32
C LEU A 93 -16.21 11.62 -0.18
N LEU A 94 -15.78 11.42 1.06
CA LEU A 94 -16.49 11.82 2.26
C LEU A 94 -15.51 12.57 3.17
N ASP A 95 -15.73 13.87 3.34
CA ASP A 95 -14.85 14.77 4.10
C ASP A 95 -13.38 14.69 3.64
N ASN A 96 -12.50 14.10 4.45
CA ASN A 96 -11.09 13.89 4.16
C ASN A 96 -10.76 12.45 3.74
N LYS A 97 -11.76 11.62 3.45
CA LYS A 97 -11.60 10.22 3.03
C LYS A 97 -11.97 10.03 1.57
N LEU A 98 -11.06 9.50 0.77
CA LEU A 98 -11.28 9.12 -0.62
C LEU A 98 -11.25 7.60 -0.76
N GLN A 99 -12.34 7.03 -1.21
CA GLN A 99 -12.44 5.64 -1.60
C GLN A 99 -12.34 5.52 -3.12
N ILE A 100 -11.50 4.61 -3.62
CA ILE A 100 -11.35 4.31 -5.04
C ILE A 100 -11.48 2.80 -5.24
N GLU A 101 -12.58 2.36 -5.86
CA GLU A 101 -12.71 0.99 -6.34
C GLU A 101 -12.06 0.86 -7.71
N THR A 102 -11.05 0.00 -7.83
CA THR A 102 -10.20 -0.14 -9.03
C THR A 102 -9.71 -1.58 -9.21
N VAL A 103 -8.91 -1.82 -10.23
CA VAL A 103 -8.17 -3.06 -10.46
C VAL A 103 -6.72 -2.91 -10.02
N LYS A 104 -6.14 -3.96 -9.44
CA LYS A 104 -4.72 -3.92 -9.07
C LYS A 104 -3.86 -3.87 -10.33
N TYR A 105 -2.91 -2.93 -10.37
CA TYR A 105 -2.03 -2.74 -11.52
C TYR A 105 -1.24 -4.01 -11.90
N TYR A 106 -0.62 -4.68 -10.92
CA TYR A 106 0.16 -5.91 -11.14
C TYR A 106 -0.69 -7.19 -11.16
N GLU A 107 -1.98 -7.10 -10.80
CA GLU A 107 -2.89 -8.23 -10.70
C GLU A 107 -4.26 -7.86 -11.31
N PRO A 108 -4.35 -7.59 -12.63
CA PRO A 108 -5.50 -6.92 -13.23
C PRO A 108 -6.83 -7.69 -13.18
N LEU A 109 -6.81 -8.98 -12.82
CA LEU A 109 -8.03 -9.76 -12.56
C LEU A 109 -8.60 -9.56 -11.16
N ASN A 110 -7.86 -8.88 -10.28
CA ASN A 110 -8.28 -8.59 -8.91
C ASN A 110 -8.76 -7.16 -8.79
N LYS A 111 -9.96 -6.98 -8.26
CA LYS A 111 -10.46 -5.68 -7.82
C LYS A 111 -10.01 -5.39 -6.39
N VAL A 112 -9.85 -4.11 -6.10
CA VAL A 112 -9.49 -3.57 -4.80
C VAL A 112 -10.22 -2.27 -4.52
N ILE A 113 -10.30 -1.93 -3.24
CA ILE A 113 -10.60 -0.58 -2.79
C ILE A 113 -9.33 0.00 -2.19
N TYR A 114 -8.87 1.12 -2.73
CA TYR A 114 -7.93 2.00 -2.06
C TYR A 114 -8.71 3.02 -1.24
N LEU A 115 -8.47 3.03 0.07
CA LEU A 115 -9.06 3.99 0.98
C LEU A 115 -7.97 4.91 1.50
N TYR A 116 -8.01 6.16 1.05
CA TYR A 116 -7.10 7.22 1.46
C TYR A 116 -7.76 8.09 2.53
N THR A 117 -7.03 8.40 3.58
CA THR A 117 -7.38 9.44 4.54
C THR A 117 -6.35 10.56 4.46
N PHE A 118 -6.82 11.79 4.26
CA PHE A 118 -5.99 12.96 4.07
C PHE A 118 -5.83 13.74 5.37
N ASN A 119 -4.57 14.01 5.72
CA ASN A 119 -4.18 14.78 6.90
C ASN A 119 -3.31 15.97 6.45
N ASN A 120 -3.12 16.96 7.33
CA ASN A 120 -2.39 18.19 6.97
C ASN A 120 -0.96 17.94 6.45
N ASN A 121 -0.29 16.88 6.93
CA ASN A 121 1.13 16.60 6.64
C ASN A 121 1.36 15.35 5.79
N GLY A 122 0.30 14.68 5.32
CA GLY A 122 0.45 13.37 4.70
C GLY A 122 -0.87 12.71 4.34
N ILE A 123 -0.78 11.44 3.96
CA ILE A 123 -1.95 10.57 3.75
C ILE A 123 -1.71 9.25 4.45
N SER A 124 -2.79 8.61 4.88
CA SER A 124 -2.78 7.18 5.17
C SER A 124 -3.57 6.44 4.10
N LYS A 125 -3.11 5.24 3.74
CA LYS A 125 -3.75 4.38 2.74
C LYS A 125 -4.02 3.03 3.37
N SER A 126 -5.21 2.51 3.16
CA SER A 126 -5.50 1.08 3.35
C SER A 126 -5.99 0.48 2.05
N THR A 127 -5.60 -0.76 1.79
CA THR A 127 -6.02 -1.51 0.60
C THR A 127 -6.91 -2.66 1.02
N LYS A 128 -8.10 -2.73 0.44
CA LYS A 128 -9.07 -3.79 0.70
C LYS A 128 -9.21 -4.66 -0.54
N ASN A 129 -9.02 -5.97 -0.41
CA ASN A 129 -9.29 -6.88 -1.52
C ASN A 129 -10.80 -7.06 -1.69
N ILE A 130 -11.24 -7.15 -2.95
CA ILE A 130 -12.57 -7.61 -3.29
C ILE A 130 -12.47 -9.06 -3.77
N TYR A 131 -13.21 -9.94 -3.12
CA TYR A 131 -13.34 -11.34 -3.49
C TYR A 131 -14.60 -11.53 -4.33
N GLU A 132 -14.41 -11.96 -5.58
CA GLU A 132 -15.52 -12.31 -6.45
C GLU A 132 -16.19 -13.59 -5.95
N LYS A 133 -17.51 -13.69 -6.16
CA LYS A 133 -18.31 -14.84 -5.73
C LYS A 133 -18.64 -15.75 -6.91
N GLU A 134 -18.53 -17.05 -6.69
CA GLU A 134 -19.11 -18.08 -7.55
C GLU A 134 -20.03 -19.01 -6.75
N PRO A 135 -20.86 -19.85 -7.41
CA PRO A 135 -21.66 -20.85 -6.71
C PRO A 135 -20.80 -21.72 -5.78
N VAL A 136 -21.42 -22.28 -4.75
CA VAL A 136 -20.75 -23.12 -3.76
C VAL A 136 -19.94 -24.22 -4.47
N SER A 137 -18.63 -24.22 -4.25
CA SER A 137 -17.70 -25.22 -4.78
C SER A 137 -17.57 -26.41 -3.81
N SER A 138 -16.78 -27.41 -4.21
CA SER A 138 -16.36 -28.47 -3.28
C SER A 138 -15.67 -27.87 -2.05
N THR A 139 -16.02 -28.39 -0.86
CA THR A 139 -15.38 -28.03 0.42
C THR A 139 -14.19 -28.96 0.75
N THR A 140 -13.87 -29.91 -0.12
CA THR A 140 -12.71 -30.80 0.05
C THR A 140 -11.43 -29.98 0.11
N GLY A 141 -10.63 -30.21 1.16
CA GLY A 141 -9.39 -29.46 1.41
C GLY A 141 -9.58 -28.16 2.21
N TYR A 142 -10.82 -27.85 2.62
CA TYR A 142 -11.12 -26.72 3.50
C TYR A 142 -11.58 -27.22 4.87
N LYS A 143 -11.19 -26.50 5.93
CA LYS A 143 -11.63 -26.80 7.29
C LYS A 143 -12.95 -26.07 7.55
N GLN A 144 -13.95 -26.79 8.06
CA GLN A 144 -15.18 -26.19 8.56
C GLN A 144 -14.88 -25.41 9.84
N LEU A 145 -15.24 -24.12 9.87
CA LEU A 145 -14.95 -23.23 11.00
C LEU A 145 -16.13 -23.14 11.97
N ALA A 146 -17.29 -22.73 11.48
CA ALA A 146 -18.51 -22.59 12.28
C ALA A 146 -19.75 -22.53 11.37
N LYS A 147 -20.93 -22.71 11.96
CA LYS A 147 -22.21 -22.30 11.38
C LYS A 147 -22.58 -20.92 11.91
N VAL A 148 -22.96 -20.00 11.04
CA VAL A 148 -23.41 -18.66 11.42
C VAL A 148 -24.77 -18.40 10.81
N ASN A 149 -25.78 -18.20 11.66
CA ASN A 149 -27.15 -17.94 11.22
C ASN A 149 -27.23 -16.62 10.44
N GLY A 150 -27.99 -16.61 9.35
CA GLY A 150 -28.16 -15.46 8.47
C GLY A 150 -27.06 -15.32 7.41
N LEU A 151 -26.03 -16.17 7.43
CA LEU A 151 -24.95 -16.17 6.44
C LEU A 151 -25.33 -16.95 5.17
N GLU A 152 -26.36 -17.81 5.23
CA GLU A 152 -26.85 -18.59 4.09
C GLU A 152 -27.29 -17.72 2.90
N LYS A 153 -27.73 -16.46 3.14
CA LYS A 153 -28.02 -15.49 2.07
C LYS A 153 -26.79 -15.14 1.22
N TYR A 154 -25.59 -15.36 1.77
CA TYR A 154 -24.31 -15.15 1.13
C TYR A 154 -23.63 -16.45 0.67
N ALA A 155 -24.36 -17.55 0.57
CA ALA A 155 -23.79 -18.83 0.11
C ALA A 155 -23.06 -18.69 -1.24
N GLY A 156 -21.83 -19.20 -1.31
CA GLY A 156 -20.93 -19.09 -2.45
C GLY A 156 -19.47 -19.35 -2.07
N ALA A 157 -18.62 -19.54 -3.08
CA ALA A 157 -17.18 -19.58 -2.94
C ALA A 157 -16.59 -18.22 -3.33
N TYR A 158 -15.81 -17.61 -2.44
CA TYR A 158 -15.25 -16.28 -2.62
C TYR A 158 -13.76 -16.37 -2.92
N TYR A 159 -13.34 -15.78 -4.03
CA TYR A 159 -12.00 -15.99 -4.58
C TYR A 159 -11.34 -14.71 -5.06
N ASN A 160 -10.03 -14.79 -5.17
CA ASN A 160 -9.20 -13.86 -5.94
C ASN A 160 -8.25 -14.67 -6.82
N TYR A 161 -7.54 -13.98 -7.72
CA TYR A 161 -6.43 -14.55 -8.46
C TYR A 161 -5.12 -14.25 -7.76
N TYR A 162 -4.16 -15.15 -7.84
CA TYR A 162 -2.80 -14.87 -7.41
C TYR A 162 -1.83 -15.16 -8.55
N TYR A 163 -0.75 -14.39 -8.60
CA TYR A 163 0.18 -14.39 -9.71
C TYR A 163 1.49 -15.02 -9.25
N LYS A 164 1.70 -16.30 -9.56
CA LYS A 164 2.97 -16.98 -9.28
C LYS A 164 4.06 -16.42 -10.19
N SER A 165 5.11 -15.87 -9.58
CA SER A 165 6.33 -15.52 -10.30
C SER A 165 7.05 -16.81 -10.69
N SER A 166 6.97 -17.18 -11.97
CA SER A 166 7.66 -18.35 -12.53
C SER A 166 8.80 -17.89 -13.45
N GLY A 167 9.96 -17.61 -12.84
CA GLY A 167 11.29 -17.70 -13.47
C GLY A 167 11.44 -17.22 -14.91
N GLY A 168 10.86 -16.06 -15.28
CA GLY A 168 11.04 -15.44 -16.60
C GLY A 168 9.87 -15.55 -17.58
N LEU A 169 8.76 -16.22 -17.21
CA LEU A 169 7.50 -16.15 -17.96
C LEU A 169 6.55 -15.11 -17.35
N PRO A 170 5.66 -14.48 -18.15
CA PRO A 170 4.62 -13.63 -17.60
C PRO A 170 3.77 -14.45 -16.60
N PRO A 171 3.58 -13.95 -15.37
CA PRO A 171 2.93 -14.71 -14.32
C PRO A 171 1.51 -15.08 -14.74
N GLN A 172 1.19 -16.38 -14.66
CA GLN A 172 -0.15 -16.87 -14.97
C GLN A 172 -1.03 -16.73 -13.73
N PRO A 173 -2.23 -16.15 -13.86
CA PRO A 173 -3.14 -16.03 -12.74
C PRO A 173 -3.71 -17.40 -12.37
N GLU A 174 -3.59 -17.77 -11.10
CA GLU A 174 -4.24 -18.96 -10.53
C GLU A 174 -5.38 -18.52 -9.60
N LYS A 175 -6.55 -19.15 -9.73
CA LYS A 175 -7.68 -18.86 -8.84
C LYS A 175 -7.39 -19.43 -7.45
N ASN A 176 -7.60 -18.64 -6.41
CA ASN A 176 -7.53 -19.05 -5.02
C ASN A 176 -8.87 -18.75 -4.33
N ILE A 177 -9.56 -19.80 -3.87
CA ILE A 177 -10.79 -19.67 -3.09
C ILE A 177 -10.37 -19.46 -1.63
N ASN A 178 -10.75 -18.32 -1.05
CA ASN A 178 -10.31 -17.92 0.28
C ASN A 178 -11.32 -18.37 1.36
N ILE A 179 -12.61 -18.30 1.04
CA ILE A 179 -13.69 -18.68 1.95
C ILE A 179 -14.86 -19.27 1.15
N ILE A 180 -15.48 -20.32 1.67
CA ILE A 180 -16.71 -20.92 1.15
C ILE A 180 -17.78 -20.79 2.22
N ILE A 181 -18.95 -20.29 1.85
CA ILE A 181 -20.15 -20.29 2.67
C ILE A 181 -21.15 -21.24 2.00
N ASP A 182 -21.58 -22.28 2.69
CA ASP A 182 -22.57 -23.21 2.15
C ASP A 182 -24.01 -22.68 2.30
N ASN A 183 -24.97 -23.39 1.70
CA ASN A 183 -26.39 -23.05 1.76
C ASN A 183 -27.01 -23.14 3.16
N ASN A 184 -26.28 -23.67 4.14
CA ASN A 184 -26.72 -23.78 5.52
C ASN A 184 -26.00 -22.76 6.44
N GLY A 185 -25.16 -21.88 5.88
CA GLY A 185 -24.39 -20.90 6.63
C GLY A 185 -23.14 -21.45 7.32
N TYR A 186 -22.66 -22.63 6.93
CA TYR A 186 -21.34 -23.12 7.36
C TYR A 186 -20.22 -22.43 6.57
N ILE A 187 -19.19 -22.02 7.31
CA ILE A 187 -17.99 -21.39 6.78
C ILE A 187 -16.89 -22.44 6.63
N TYR A 188 -16.23 -22.47 5.48
CA TYR A 188 -15.04 -23.28 5.21
C TYR A 188 -13.90 -22.41 4.72
N ALA A 189 -12.70 -22.62 5.25
CA ALA A 189 -11.50 -21.89 4.85
C ALA A 189 -10.25 -22.79 4.94
N GLN A 190 -9.21 -22.44 4.20
CA GLN A 190 -7.88 -23.01 4.40
C GLN A 190 -7.19 -22.24 5.52
N ILE A 191 -7.06 -22.85 6.70
CA ILE A 191 -6.38 -22.25 7.84
C ILE A 191 -5.27 -23.16 8.35
N SER A 192 -4.16 -22.56 8.79
CA SER A 192 -3.04 -23.27 9.43
C SER A 192 -3.48 -23.94 10.73
N GLU A 193 -2.86 -25.06 11.08
CA GLU A 193 -3.04 -25.70 12.40
C GLU A 193 -2.62 -24.79 13.56
N GLN A 194 -1.80 -23.77 13.30
CA GLN A 194 -1.38 -22.75 14.27
C GLN A 194 -2.45 -21.68 14.55
N ILE A 195 -3.58 -21.72 13.84
CA ILE A 195 -4.69 -20.77 13.99
C ILE A 195 -5.82 -21.45 14.76
N GLN A 196 -6.19 -20.85 15.89
CA GLN A 196 -7.37 -21.21 16.66
C GLN A 196 -8.46 -20.16 16.43
N ILE A 197 -9.64 -20.61 15.97
CA ILE A 197 -10.82 -19.75 15.89
C ILE A 197 -11.44 -19.65 17.28
N ASN A 198 -11.57 -18.42 17.79
CA ASN A 198 -12.11 -18.15 19.12
C ASN A 198 -13.59 -17.77 19.05
N ASN A 199 -13.97 -16.96 18.06
CA ASN A 199 -15.35 -16.52 17.87
C ASN A 199 -15.60 -16.12 16.42
N ILE A 200 -16.82 -16.35 15.93
CA ILE A 200 -17.29 -15.87 14.64
C ILE A 200 -18.69 -15.26 14.83
N THR A 201 -18.87 -14.01 14.40
CA THR A 201 -20.14 -13.28 14.53
C THR A 201 -20.49 -12.56 13.24
N LEU A 202 -21.78 -12.49 12.91
CA LEU A 202 -22.30 -11.69 11.80
C LEU A 202 -23.08 -10.49 12.35
N ASN A 203 -22.62 -9.28 12.03
CA ASN A 203 -23.24 -8.02 12.42
C ASN A 203 -23.76 -7.30 11.17
N GLY A 204 -25.06 -7.38 10.92
CA GLY A 204 -25.63 -6.98 9.63
C GLY A 204 -25.04 -7.83 8.50
N ASP A 205 -24.27 -7.18 7.63
CA ASP A 205 -23.60 -7.82 6.50
C ASP A 205 -22.09 -8.03 6.74
N THR A 206 -21.60 -7.68 7.92
CA THR A 206 -20.19 -7.80 8.29
C THR A 206 -19.93 -9.04 9.14
N LEU A 207 -19.17 -9.99 8.60
CA LEU A 207 -18.64 -11.12 9.36
C LEU A 207 -17.39 -10.69 10.10
N VAL A 208 -17.28 -11.02 11.38
CA VAL A 208 -16.10 -10.79 12.22
C VAL A 208 -15.62 -12.14 12.75
N ILE A 209 -14.36 -12.46 12.49
CA ILE A 209 -13.67 -13.67 12.93
C ILE A 209 -12.59 -13.25 13.92
N LYS A 210 -12.70 -13.71 15.17
CA LYS A 210 -11.66 -13.59 16.19
C LYS A 210 -10.89 -14.88 16.27
N MET A 211 -9.58 -14.80 16.18
CA MET A 211 -8.68 -15.95 16.20
C MET A 211 -7.43 -15.67 17.03
N SER A 212 -6.75 -16.73 17.45
CA SER A 212 -5.41 -16.66 18.02
C SER A 212 -4.45 -17.40 17.09
N GLN A 213 -3.31 -16.79 16.81
CA GLN A 213 -2.26 -17.37 15.98
C GLN A 213 -0.99 -17.55 16.80
N VAL A 214 -0.45 -18.76 16.81
CA VAL A 214 0.84 -19.06 17.42
C VAL A 214 1.93 -18.97 16.35
N VAL A 215 2.84 -18.02 16.51
CA VAL A 215 3.99 -17.83 15.62
C VAL A 215 5.26 -18.31 16.32
N PRO A 216 6.00 -19.27 15.73
CA PRO A 216 7.30 -19.67 16.24
C PRO A 216 8.28 -18.50 16.19
N GLY A 217 8.90 -18.19 17.32
CA GLY A 217 10.02 -17.25 17.43
C GLY A 217 11.38 -17.93 17.28
N GLY A 218 12.43 -17.12 17.19
CA GLY A 218 13.80 -17.62 17.35
C GLY A 218 14.01 -18.26 18.73
N ASN A 219 14.95 -19.20 18.83
CA ASN A 219 15.35 -19.88 20.08
C ASN A 219 14.26 -20.71 20.79
N GLY A 220 13.28 -21.22 20.05
CA GLY A 220 12.23 -22.09 20.61
C GLY A 220 11.14 -21.34 21.39
N GLN A 221 11.12 -20.00 21.33
CA GLN A 221 10.00 -19.22 21.85
C GLN A 221 8.81 -19.30 20.90
N SER A 222 7.61 -19.04 21.39
CA SER A 222 6.39 -18.89 20.58
C SER A 222 5.64 -17.68 21.07
N TYR A 223 5.13 -16.89 20.13
CA TYR A 223 4.34 -15.69 20.40
C TYR A 223 2.90 -15.94 19.97
N THR A 224 1.95 -15.62 20.85
CA THR A 224 0.53 -15.70 20.52
C THR A 224 0.01 -14.31 20.20
N TYR A 225 -0.55 -14.16 19.00
CA TYR A 225 -1.21 -12.94 18.56
C TYR A 225 -2.72 -13.15 18.56
N ASN A 226 -3.47 -12.18 19.08
CA ASN A 226 -4.92 -12.15 18.96
C ASN A 226 -5.29 -11.34 17.71
N VAL A 227 -5.99 -11.96 16.78
CA VAL A 227 -6.36 -11.38 15.49
C VAL A 227 -7.88 -11.25 15.41
N GLU A 228 -8.35 -10.07 15.03
CA GLU A 228 -9.75 -9.82 14.65
C GLU A 228 -9.76 -9.44 13.17
N GLN A 229 -10.36 -10.28 12.32
CA GLN A 229 -10.53 -9.99 10.90
C GLN A 229 -12.02 -9.81 10.61
N SER A 230 -12.35 -8.83 9.77
CA SER A 230 -13.71 -8.59 9.34
C SER A 230 -13.83 -8.56 7.82
N MET A 231 -14.98 -9.01 7.32
CA MET A 231 -15.31 -9.07 5.90
C MET A 231 -16.76 -8.62 5.70
N ILE A 232 -16.99 -7.74 4.72
CA ILE A 232 -18.32 -7.23 4.38
C ILE A 232 -18.84 -8.03 3.19
N PHE A 233 -19.98 -8.70 3.36
CA PHE A 233 -20.62 -9.47 2.30
C PHE A 233 -21.61 -8.62 1.52
N LYS A 234 -21.49 -8.69 0.20
CA LYS A 234 -22.45 -8.16 -0.77
C LYS A 234 -23.02 -9.35 -1.56
N ASN A 235 -24.04 -9.10 -2.38
CA ASN A 235 -24.74 -10.18 -3.09
C ASN A 235 -23.82 -11.05 -3.94
N ASN A 236 -22.84 -10.42 -4.61
CA ASN A 236 -21.98 -11.04 -5.64
C ASN A 236 -20.49 -11.00 -5.31
N TYR A 237 -20.09 -10.46 -4.16
CA TYR A 237 -18.69 -10.35 -3.77
C TYR A 237 -18.57 -10.12 -2.27
N ALA A 238 -17.36 -10.21 -1.74
CA ALA A 238 -17.03 -9.83 -0.37
C ALA A 238 -15.84 -8.88 -0.36
N ILE A 239 -15.76 -8.00 0.65
CA ILE A 239 -14.68 -7.02 0.79
C ILE A 239 -13.94 -7.30 2.09
N ASP A 240 -12.61 -7.40 2.04
CA ASP A 240 -11.77 -7.32 3.25
C ASP A 240 -12.05 -6.01 3.96
N ASN A 241 -12.36 -6.04 5.26
CA ASN A 241 -12.56 -4.81 6.02
C ASN A 241 -11.38 -4.59 6.96
N ASN A 242 -11.62 -4.60 8.27
CA ASN A 242 -10.60 -4.31 9.27
C ASN A 242 -9.90 -5.58 9.73
N ILE A 243 -8.59 -5.48 9.88
CA ILE A 243 -7.76 -6.45 10.58
C ILE A 243 -7.18 -5.75 11.81
N LYS A 244 -7.32 -6.37 12.98
CA LYS A 244 -6.65 -5.92 14.20
C LYS A 244 -5.75 -7.03 14.73
N VAL A 245 -4.55 -6.68 15.16
CA VAL A 245 -3.63 -7.57 15.87
C VAL A 245 -3.41 -6.99 17.26
N ASN A 246 -3.72 -7.77 18.30
CA ASN A 246 -3.71 -7.35 19.70
C ASN A 246 -4.49 -6.04 19.96
N GLY A 247 -5.55 -5.81 19.20
CA GLY A 247 -6.40 -4.61 19.30
C GLY A 247 -6.01 -3.46 18.36
N GLU A 248 -4.85 -3.51 17.72
CA GLU A 248 -4.36 -2.44 16.84
C GLU A 248 -4.66 -2.72 15.37
N TYR A 249 -5.18 -1.72 14.65
CA TYR A 249 -5.49 -1.81 13.22
C TYR A 249 -4.23 -2.10 12.39
N GLN A 250 -4.37 -3.00 11.43
CA GLN A 250 -3.31 -3.41 10.50
C GLN A 250 -3.65 -3.01 9.07
N GLY A 251 -2.65 -3.03 8.19
CA GLY A 251 -2.82 -2.72 6.76
C GLY A 251 -3.10 -1.24 6.50
N LEU A 252 -2.56 -0.37 7.36
CA LEU A 252 -2.55 1.08 7.19
C LEU A 252 -1.12 1.52 6.89
N ASP A 253 -0.90 2.04 5.69
CA ASP A 253 0.36 2.66 5.31
C ASP A 253 0.27 4.17 5.54
N GLU A 254 1.24 4.73 6.24
CA GLU A 254 1.33 6.18 6.47
C GLU A 254 2.43 6.79 5.60
N TYR A 255 2.09 7.86 4.88
CA TYR A 255 3.01 8.56 3.99
C TYR A 255 3.11 10.04 4.32
N ASN A 256 4.35 10.51 4.42
CA ASN A 256 4.68 11.93 4.56
C ASN A 256 4.56 12.65 3.22
N LYS A 257 4.24 13.95 3.27
CA LYS A 257 4.14 14.79 2.08
C LYS A 257 5.48 15.44 1.70
N SER A 258 5.80 15.39 0.41
CA SER A 258 6.90 16.06 -0.28
C SER A 258 6.34 16.93 -1.41
N ASP A 259 7.06 17.98 -1.78
CA ASP A 259 6.68 18.88 -2.86
C ASP A 259 6.79 18.23 -4.26
N LEU A 260 6.04 18.77 -5.22
CA LEU A 260 6.12 18.36 -6.62
C LEU A 260 7.43 18.84 -7.26
N LEU A 261 7.98 18.04 -8.18
CA LEU A 261 9.19 18.37 -8.93
C LEU A 261 8.93 19.30 -10.12
N THR A 262 7.67 19.63 -10.39
CA THR A 262 7.24 20.21 -11.67
C THR A 262 7.88 21.56 -11.97
N SER A 263 8.05 22.43 -10.95
CA SER A 263 8.78 23.70 -11.10
C SER A 263 10.30 23.54 -11.27
N TYR A 264 10.84 22.36 -11.00
CA TYR A 264 12.28 22.06 -10.99
C TYR A 264 12.73 21.30 -12.26
N ILE A 265 11.80 20.93 -13.14
CA ILE A 265 12.08 20.14 -14.35
C ILE A 265 13.21 20.76 -15.18
N GLY A 266 14.13 19.91 -15.62
CA GLY A 266 15.26 20.25 -16.47
C GLY A 266 16.51 19.45 -16.15
N ASP A 267 17.54 19.64 -16.98
CA ASP A 267 18.84 19.00 -16.81
C ASP A 267 19.84 20.03 -16.27
N TYR A 268 20.55 19.69 -15.21
CA TYR A 268 21.51 20.55 -14.52
C TYR A 268 22.90 19.90 -14.56
N ASN A 269 23.87 20.60 -15.14
CA ASN A 269 25.22 20.05 -15.34
C ASN A 269 26.26 20.80 -14.48
N SER A 270 27.23 20.07 -13.96
CA SER A 270 28.39 20.64 -13.27
C SER A 270 29.18 21.57 -14.20
N THR A 271 29.56 22.74 -13.69
CA THR A 271 30.43 23.67 -14.44
C THR A 271 31.92 23.47 -14.16
N ASP A 272 32.28 22.68 -13.13
CA ASP A 272 33.66 22.46 -12.68
C ASP A 272 34.35 21.25 -13.34
N GLY A 273 33.73 20.64 -14.34
CA GLY A 273 34.26 19.48 -15.06
C GLY A 273 34.12 18.15 -14.29
N SER A 274 33.45 18.11 -13.14
CA SER A 274 33.23 16.88 -12.36
C SER A 274 32.34 15.83 -13.04
N GLY A 275 31.62 16.21 -14.11
CA GLY A 275 30.73 15.31 -14.84
C GLY A 275 29.46 14.95 -14.07
N ILE A 276 29.15 15.67 -13.00
CA ILE A 276 27.94 15.47 -12.20
C ILE A 276 26.75 16.08 -12.95
N THR A 277 25.69 15.29 -13.11
CA THR A 277 24.47 15.69 -13.81
C THR A 277 23.26 15.40 -12.94
N LEU A 278 22.32 16.33 -12.85
CA LEU A 278 21.02 16.12 -12.25
C LEU A 278 19.94 16.31 -13.31
N MET A 279 19.18 15.26 -13.61
CA MET A 279 18.01 15.32 -14.47
C MET A 279 16.76 15.33 -13.60
N VAL A 280 15.93 16.36 -13.71
CA VAL A 280 14.67 16.46 -12.98
C VAL A 280 13.51 16.28 -13.94
N LYS A 281 12.73 15.21 -13.74
CA LYS A 281 11.46 14.97 -14.43
C LYS A 281 10.30 15.06 -13.42
N SER A 282 9.08 15.23 -13.92
CA SER A 282 7.88 15.34 -13.08
C SER A 282 7.68 14.13 -12.15
N ASN A 283 7.99 12.93 -12.63
CA ASN A 283 7.82 11.70 -11.88
C ASN A 283 9.04 11.31 -11.04
N LYS A 284 10.26 11.67 -11.44
CA LYS A 284 11.48 11.36 -10.69
C LYS A 284 12.64 12.31 -10.97
N PRO A 285 13.49 12.60 -9.97
CA PRO A 285 14.82 13.12 -10.21
C PRO A 285 15.79 11.98 -10.56
N THR A 286 16.94 12.30 -11.13
CA THR A 286 18.03 11.35 -11.35
C THR A 286 19.35 12.08 -11.25
N LEU A 287 20.12 11.78 -10.21
CA LEU A 287 21.49 12.29 -10.04
C LEU A 287 22.47 11.26 -10.62
N ILE A 288 23.32 11.70 -11.55
CA ILE A 288 24.38 10.90 -12.16
C ILE A 288 25.73 11.40 -11.62
N ILE A 289 26.47 10.49 -10.98
CA ILE A 289 27.83 10.72 -10.49
C ILE A 289 28.68 9.56 -10.98
N ASN A 290 29.81 9.84 -11.67
CA ASN A 290 30.71 8.80 -12.20
C ASN A 290 29.98 7.71 -12.99
N SER A 291 29.00 8.11 -13.83
CA SER A 291 28.15 7.21 -14.63
C SER A 291 27.17 6.31 -13.84
N ILE A 292 27.03 6.51 -12.53
CA ILE A 292 26.04 5.81 -11.71
C ILE A 292 24.85 6.74 -11.45
N GLY A 293 23.63 6.27 -11.72
CA GLY A 293 22.39 7.03 -11.55
C GLY A 293 21.62 6.68 -10.28
N TYR A 294 21.14 7.69 -9.55
CA TYR A 294 20.33 7.56 -8.34
C TYR A 294 19.02 8.35 -8.49
N SER A 295 17.86 7.71 -8.28
CA SER A 295 16.56 8.30 -8.64
C SER A 295 15.54 8.47 -7.52
N ASP A 296 15.77 7.90 -6.35
CA ASP A 296 14.80 7.96 -5.25
C ASP A 296 14.97 9.28 -4.50
N GLY A 297 14.16 10.27 -4.86
CA GLY A 297 14.28 11.63 -4.35
C GLY A 297 12.99 12.23 -3.78
N ILE A 298 13.13 12.94 -2.67
CA ILE A 298 12.09 13.80 -2.07
C ILE A 298 12.53 15.26 -2.13
N LEU A 299 11.58 16.14 -2.39
CA LEU A 299 11.77 17.58 -2.40
C LEU A 299 11.00 18.20 -1.22
N LEU A 300 11.69 19.04 -0.44
CA LEU A 300 11.10 19.84 0.62
C LEU A 300 11.59 21.29 0.45
N GLY A 301 10.69 22.19 0.05
CA GLY A 301 11.02 23.53 -0.40
C GLY A 301 11.95 23.49 -1.61
N ASN A 302 13.15 24.08 -1.45
CA ASN A 302 14.19 24.10 -2.49
C ASN A 302 15.21 22.95 -2.34
N THR A 303 15.03 22.05 -1.38
CA THR A 303 16.01 21.01 -1.06
C THR A 303 15.52 19.66 -1.57
N LEU A 304 16.20 19.13 -2.58
CA LEU A 304 16.04 17.77 -3.05
C LEU A 304 17.04 16.86 -2.34
N THR A 305 16.54 15.83 -1.67
CA THR A 305 17.37 14.76 -1.11
C THR A 305 17.16 13.52 -1.96
N ILE A 306 18.24 12.87 -2.40
CA ILE A 306 18.20 11.58 -3.09
C ILE A 306 18.86 10.51 -2.19
N SER A 307 18.16 9.41 -1.96
CA SER A 307 18.68 8.26 -1.21
C SER A 307 19.29 7.25 -2.17
N ALA A 308 20.44 6.68 -1.80
CA ALA A 308 21.12 5.64 -2.57
C ALA A 308 21.50 4.47 -1.67
N TYR A 309 21.08 3.28 -2.07
CA TYR A 309 21.50 2.03 -1.46
C TYR A 309 22.97 1.75 -1.78
N ILE A 310 23.80 1.59 -0.75
CA ILE A 310 25.22 1.23 -0.91
C ILE A 310 25.45 -0.23 -0.52
N SER A 311 24.94 -0.63 0.65
CA SER A 311 25.04 -2.00 1.16
C SER A 311 23.92 -2.27 2.16
N SER A 312 23.83 -3.53 2.60
CA SER A 312 22.95 -3.94 3.69
C SER A 312 23.20 -3.03 4.91
N ASN A 313 22.22 -2.20 5.27
CA ASN A 313 22.25 -1.21 6.35
C ASN A 313 23.04 0.09 6.10
N ASN A 314 23.42 0.41 4.86
CA ASN A 314 24.09 1.68 4.56
C ASN A 314 23.46 2.37 3.35
N TYR A 315 22.88 3.55 3.61
CA TYR A 315 22.32 4.43 2.60
C TYR A 315 23.05 5.77 2.62
N LYS A 316 23.38 6.28 1.44
CA LYS A 316 23.89 7.64 1.28
C LYS A 316 22.77 8.59 0.91
N LYS A 317 22.84 9.81 1.44
CA LYS A 317 21.90 10.90 1.13
C LYS A 317 22.65 11.98 0.35
N TYR A 318 22.27 12.17 -0.90
CA TYR A 318 22.77 13.22 -1.76
C TYR A 318 21.85 14.42 -1.64
N VAL A 319 22.39 15.56 -1.23
CA VAL A 319 21.61 16.79 -1.01
C VAL A 319 21.87 17.77 -2.14
N ILE A 320 20.79 18.24 -2.75
CA ILE A 320 20.78 19.24 -3.80
C ILE A 320 19.90 20.41 -3.34
N VAL A 321 20.45 21.61 -3.33
CA VAL A 321 19.69 22.83 -3.00
C VAL A 321 19.55 23.69 -4.25
N PHE A 322 18.33 23.85 -4.76
CA PHE A 322 18.03 24.70 -5.91
C PHE A 322 18.05 26.19 -5.53
N SER A 323 18.46 27.04 -6.46
CA SER A 323 18.25 28.48 -6.35
C SER A 323 16.77 28.84 -6.41
N ASP A 324 16.43 30.06 -5.97
CA ASP A 324 15.04 30.54 -6.02
C ASP A 324 14.50 30.65 -7.45
N ASP A 325 15.34 31.08 -8.39
CA ASP A 325 15.01 31.16 -9.81
C ASP A 325 15.11 29.81 -10.56
N LYS A 326 15.50 28.73 -9.85
CA LYS A 326 15.64 27.37 -10.38
C LYS A 326 16.63 27.24 -11.54
N LYS A 327 17.49 28.24 -11.78
CA LYS A 327 18.51 28.20 -12.83
C LYS A 327 19.78 27.47 -12.41
N THR A 328 20.03 27.39 -11.10
CA THR A 328 21.17 26.66 -10.55
C THR A 328 20.75 25.77 -9.40
N ALA A 329 21.60 24.80 -9.09
CA ALA A 329 21.47 23.95 -7.92
C ALA A 329 22.86 23.68 -7.33
N THR A 330 22.94 23.50 -6.02
CA THR A 330 24.18 23.14 -5.33
C THR A 330 24.08 21.70 -4.87
N TYR A 331 24.88 20.82 -5.45
CA TYR A 331 25.10 19.46 -4.96
C TYR A 331 26.13 19.49 -3.83
N THR A 332 25.84 18.83 -2.71
CA THR A 332 26.81 18.61 -1.63
C THR A 332 27.17 17.14 -1.56
N ASP A 333 28.46 16.85 -1.76
CA ASP A 333 28.98 15.49 -1.68
C ASP A 333 28.93 14.97 -0.23
N PRO A 334 28.29 13.81 0.03
CA PRO A 334 28.07 13.35 1.39
C PRO A 334 29.36 12.91 2.09
N ASP A 335 30.38 12.49 1.35
CA ASP A 335 31.62 11.96 1.91
C ASP A 335 32.63 13.08 2.19
N THR A 336 32.74 14.04 1.26
CA THR A 336 33.76 15.09 1.29
C THR A 336 33.23 16.45 1.72
N GLN A 337 31.90 16.62 1.76
CA GLN A 337 31.22 17.91 1.94
C GLN A 337 31.55 18.95 0.86
N LYS A 338 32.24 18.54 -0.22
CA LYS A 338 32.53 19.41 -1.36
C LYS A 338 31.22 19.82 -2.03
N LYS A 339 31.10 21.11 -2.34
CA LYS A 339 29.95 21.66 -3.06
C LYS A 339 30.28 21.79 -4.54
N VAL A 340 29.33 21.39 -5.39
CA VAL A 340 29.40 21.53 -6.84
C VAL A 340 28.16 22.27 -7.32
N THR A 341 28.38 23.36 -8.07
CA THR A 341 27.30 24.11 -8.71
C THR A 341 26.89 23.40 -9.99
N LEU A 342 25.59 23.12 -10.10
CA LEU A 342 24.93 22.59 -11.28
C LEU A 342 24.14 23.71 -11.95
N THR A 343 24.27 23.88 -13.25
CA THR A 343 23.56 24.91 -14.03
C THR A 343 22.56 24.27 -14.98
N LYS A 344 21.33 24.77 -14.96
CA LYS A 344 20.24 24.31 -15.82
C LYS A 344 20.58 24.55 -17.29
N GLN A 345 20.42 23.53 -18.12
CA GLN A 345 20.65 23.60 -19.56
C GLN A 345 19.43 24.17 -20.28
N GLY A 346 19.66 25.05 -21.25
CA GLY A 346 18.61 25.56 -22.15
C GLY A 346 17.55 26.45 -21.50
N ALA A 347 17.95 27.30 -20.54
CA ALA A 347 17.07 28.28 -19.89
C ALA A 347 16.56 29.37 -20.84
#